data_AF-A0A934J0Y5-F1
#
_entry.id   AF-A0A934J0Y5-F1
#
_cell.length_a   1.000
_cell.length_b   1.000
_cell.length_c   1.000
_cell.angle_alpha   90.00
_cell.angle_beta   90.00
_cell.angle_gamma   90.00
#
_symmetry.space_group_name_H-M   'P 1'
#
loop_
_entity.id
_entity.type
_entity.pdbx_description
1 polymer ?
#
loop_
_entity_poly.entity_id
_entity_poly.type
_entity_poly.pdbx_seq_one_letter_code
_entity_poly.pdbx_strand_id
1 'polypeptide(L)'
;MYCSTFPGQPEVGSGVIPGGGGNERLPLLAGRGRALEIILGSDDFDAETAERYGWINRAVLDAELDGFVRNLALRIASFDKEALAEAKALVNNTGLPPVADLLASAKVFVARASAPTTLAKLPDLFARGLGRPGDFELNLGRNLGPSS
;
A
#
# COMPACT_ATOMS: atom_id res chain seq x y z
N MET A 1 -13.79 10.10 14.74
CA MET A 1 -12.54 9.32 14.81
C MET A 1 -12.23 8.94 13.37
N TYR A 2 -11.04 9.25 12.84
CA TYR A 2 -10.60 8.66 11.57
C TYR A 2 -10.19 7.21 11.85
N CYS A 3 -10.24 6.31 10.87
CA CYS A 3 -9.60 5.00 10.99
C CYS A 3 -8.15 5.24 11.45
N SER A 4 -7.79 4.78 12.65
CA SER A 4 -6.64 5.33 13.39
C SER A 4 -5.28 4.99 12.79
N THR A 5 -5.22 3.98 11.92
CA THR A 5 -3.97 3.48 11.35
C THR A 5 -4.22 2.93 9.95
N PHE A 6 -3.49 3.46 8.98
CA PHE A 6 -3.44 3.01 7.59
C PHE A 6 -2.19 2.12 7.40
N PRO A 7 -2.37 0.87 6.95
CA PRO A 7 -1.27 -0.09 6.89
C PRO A 7 -0.20 0.32 5.86
N GLY A 8 1.06 0.14 6.25
CA GLY A 8 2.26 0.47 5.47
C GLY A 8 2.61 -0.49 4.33
N GLN A 9 3.87 -0.46 3.91
CA GLN A 9 4.50 -1.45 3.03
C GLN A 9 5.49 -2.31 3.86
N PRO A 10 5.05 -3.42 4.47
CA PRO A 10 5.83 -4.20 5.45
C PRO A 10 6.98 -5.02 4.83
N GLU A 11 7.08 -5.05 3.50
CA GLU A 11 7.89 -6.00 2.75
C GLU A 11 9.38 -5.90 3.07
N VAL A 12 9.93 -4.69 3.14
CA VAL A 12 11.36 -4.47 3.39
C VAL A 12 11.74 -4.90 4.80
N GLY A 13 10.94 -4.52 5.81
CA GLY A 13 11.08 -5.02 7.19
C GLY A 13 11.07 -6.55 7.26
N SER A 14 10.20 -7.17 6.46
CA SER A 14 10.06 -8.63 6.35
C SER A 14 11.19 -9.31 5.54
N GLY A 15 12.06 -8.55 4.88
CA GLY A 15 13.22 -9.05 4.11
C GLY A 15 12.98 -9.25 2.61
N VAL A 16 11.82 -8.82 2.10
CA VAL A 16 11.45 -8.82 0.68
C VAL A 16 11.29 -7.40 0.16
N ILE A 17 10.87 -7.22 -1.09
CA ILE A 17 10.51 -5.90 -1.65
C ILE A 17 9.00 -5.87 -1.92
N PRO A 18 8.35 -4.70 -2.09
CA PRO A 18 6.98 -4.68 -2.58
C PRO A 18 6.83 -5.41 -3.93
N GLY A 19 6.06 -6.49 -3.97
CA GLY A 19 5.85 -7.30 -5.18
C GLY A 19 4.58 -6.95 -5.96
N GLY A 20 3.63 -6.24 -5.32
CA GLY A 20 2.29 -5.94 -5.87
C GLY A 20 2.18 -4.63 -6.64
N GLY A 21 3.30 -3.97 -6.91
CA GLY A 21 3.35 -2.70 -7.63
C GLY A 21 3.54 -1.45 -6.74
N GLY A 22 3.85 -1.62 -5.46
CA GLY A 22 4.14 -0.51 -4.54
C GLY A 22 5.34 0.32 -4.99
N ASN A 23 6.39 -0.36 -5.49
CA ASN A 23 7.60 0.29 -6.02
C ASN A 23 7.31 1.19 -7.22
N GLU A 24 6.31 0.85 -8.04
CA GLU A 24 6.00 1.58 -9.28
C GLU A 24 4.93 2.64 -9.07
N ARG A 25 3.91 2.36 -8.24
CA ARG A 25 2.78 3.29 -8.03
C ARG A 25 3.06 4.38 -7.01
N LEU A 26 3.76 4.07 -5.91
CA LEU A 26 4.02 5.08 -4.87
C LEU A 26 4.83 6.28 -5.38
N PRO A 27 5.86 6.12 -6.23
CA PRO A 27 6.56 7.27 -6.78
C PRO A 27 5.68 8.17 -7.67
N LEU A 28 4.68 7.60 -8.37
CA LEU A 28 3.73 8.36 -9.18
C LEU A 28 2.72 9.15 -8.32
N LEU A 29 2.40 8.62 -7.14
CA LEU A 29 1.41 9.19 -6.22
C LEU A 29 2.03 10.19 -5.25
N ALA A 30 3.12 9.79 -4.58
CA ALA A 30 3.73 10.52 -3.47
C ALA A 30 5.08 11.17 -3.81
N GLY A 31 5.59 10.93 -5.02
CA GLY A 31 6.93 11.33 -5.41
C GLY A 31 8.02 10.42 -4.82
N ARG A 32 9.22 10.48 -5.40
CA ARG A 32 10.33 9.56 -5.08
C ARG A 32 10.73 9.57 -3.60
N GLY A 33 10.78 10.74 -2.97
CA GLY A 33 11.24 10.87 -1.57
C GLY A 33 10.33 10.13 -0.59
N ARG A 34 9.03 10.44 -0.63
CA ARG A 34 8.02 9.81 0.24
C ARG A 34 7.81 8.33 -0.10
N ALA A 35 7.92 7.96 -1.38
CA ALA A 35 7.87 6.55 -1.76
C ALA A 35 8.99 5.74 -1.08
N LEU A 36 10.22 6.27 -1.03
CA LEU A 36 11.32 5.61 -0.32
C LEU A 36 11.10 5.57 1.19
N GLU A 37 10.57 6.64 1.78
CA GLU A 37 10.22 6.67 3.20
C GLU A 37 9.20 5.57 3.56
N ILE A 38 8.11 5.47 2.79
CA ILE A 38 7.07 4.44 2.97
C ILE A 38 7.65 3.03 2.80
N ILE A 39 8.34 2.78 1.68
CA ILE A 39 8.77 1.43 1.29
C ILE A 39 9.92 0.94 2.17
N LEU A 40 10.91 1.78 2.44
CA LEU A 40 12.10 1.38 3.20
C LEU A 40 11.87 1.46 4.71
N GLY A 41 10.96 2.33 5.16
CA GLY A 41 10.60 2.44 6.56
C GLY A 41 9.76 1.26 7.05
N SER A 42 8.93 0.67 6.19
CA SER A 42 8.01 -0.42 6.54
C SER A 42 7.14 -0.12 7.78
N ASP A 43 6.86 1.17 8.02
CA ASP A 43 6.05 1.62 9.14
C ASP A 43 4.60 1.87 8.69
N ASP A 44 3.70 1.92 9.67
CA ASP A 44 2.31 2.28 9.46
C ASP A 44 2.14 3.81 9.46
N PHE A 45 1.13 4.30 8.75
CA PHE A 45 0.85 5.73 8.62
C PHE A 45 -0.55 6.03 9.13
N ASP A 46 -0.83 7.23 9.64
CA ASP A 46 -2.23 7.65 9.82
C ASP A 46 -2.85 8.08 8.48
N ALA A 47 -4.18 8.08 8.41
CA ALA A 47 -4.90 8.43 7.17
C ALA A 47 -4.61 9.87 6.69
N GLU A 48 -4.44 10.83 7.60
CA GLU A 48 -4.18 12.23 7.24
C GLU A 48 -2.79 12.40 6.62
N THR A 49 -1.79 11.69 7.16
CA THR A 49 -0.43 11.64 6.61
C THR A 49 -0.44 10.96 5.25
N ALA A 50 -1.16 9.84 5.09
CA ALA A 50 -1.32 9.17 3.80
C ALA A 50 -1.97 10.08 2.75
N GLU A 51 -2.98 10.88 3.12
CA GLU A 51 -3.59 11.89 2.25
C GLU A 51 -2.59 13.00 1.88
N ARG A 52 -1.90 13.61 2.87
CA ARG A 52 -0.88 14.64 2.63
C ARG A 52 0.25 14.15 1.74
N TYR A 53 0.56 12.86 1.81
CA TYR A 53 1.58 12.24 0.99
C TYR A 53 1.10 12.01 -0.44
N GLY A 54 -0.21 11.96 -0.69
CA GLY A 54 -0.81 11.64 -1.98
C GLY A 54 -1.03 10.14 -2.17
N TRP A 55 -0.84 9.33 -1.12
CA TRP A 55 -1.03 7.88 -1.19
C TRP A 55 -2.52 7.51 -1.29
N ILE A 56 -3.38 8.21 -0.54
CA ILE A 56 -4.84 8.10 -0.66
C ILE A 56 -5.43 9.42 -1.17
N ASN A 57 -6.62 9.35 -1.77
CA ASN A 57 -7.30 10.54 -2.30
C ASN A 57 -7.79 11.51 -1.21
N ARG A 58 -8.25 10.98 -0.08
CA ARG A 58 -8.81 11.77 1.03
C ARG A 58 -8.91 10.95 2.32
N ALA A 59 -8.54 11.53 3.45
CA ALA A 59 -8.95 11.05 4.76
C ALA A 59 -10.32 11.65 5.11
N VAL A 60 -11.27 10.81 5.50
CA VAL A 60 -12.61 11.22 5.95
C VAL A 60 -12.91 10.65 7.32
N LEU A 61 -13.74 11.35 8.11
CA LEU A 61 -14.17 10.85 9.40
C LEU A 61 -14.86 9.49 9.21
N ASP A 62 -14.60 8.55 10.12
CA ASP A 62 -15.16 7.19 10.02
C ASP A 62 -16.69 7.20 9.90
N ALA A 63 -17.36 8.03 10.72
CA ALA A 63 -18.81 8.22 10.68
C ALA A 63 -19.35 8.77 9.34
N GLU A 64 -18.50 9.36 8.49
CA GLU A 64 -18.86 9.94 7.20
C GLU A 64 -18.42 9.07 6.01
N LEU A 65 -17.54 8.08 6.24
CA LEU A 65 -16.90 7.29 5.18
C LEU A 65 -17.92 6.61 4.26
N ASP A 66 -18.87 5.88 4.83
CA ASP A 66 -19.89 5.15 4.07
C ASP A 66 -20.76 6.09 3.21
N GLY A 67 -21.19 7.22 3.80
CA GLY A 67 -21.98 8.22 3.10
C GLY A 67 -21.19 8.87 1.97
N PHE A 68 -19.93 9.22 2.21
CA PHE A 68 -19.04 9.81 1.21
C PHE A 68 -18.81 8.87 0.03
N VAL A 69 -18.42 7.61 0.28
CA VAL A 69 -18.17 6.60 -0.77
C VAL A 69 -19.43 6.31 -1.56
N ARG A 70 -20.58 6.12 -0.88
CA ARG A 70 -21.87 5.87 -1.54
C ARG A 70 -22.26 7.00 -2.47
N ASN A 71 -22.14 8.24 -2.03
CA ASN A 71 -22.51 9.41 -2.83
C ASN A 71 -21.60 9.54 -4.07
N LEU A 72 -20.29 9.33 -3.92
CA LEU A 72 -19.36 9.35 -5.04
C LEU A 72 -19.67 8.22 -6.05
N ALA A 73 -19.92 7.00 -5.57
CA ALA A 73 -20.26 5.87 -6.42
C ALA A 73 -21.57 6.09 -7.19
N LEU A 74 -22.62 6.56 -6.52
CA LEU A 74 -23.90 6.88 -7.16
C LEU A 74 -23.76 7.98 -8.22
N ARG A 75 -22.93 8.99 -7.94
CA ARG A 75 -22.63 10.05 -8.90
C ARG A 75 -21.95 9.48 -10.15
N ILE A 76 -20.89 8.67 -9.99
CA ILE A 76 -20.20 8.04 -11.12
C ILE A 76 -21.17 7.13 -11.90
N ALA A 77 -21.97 6.32 -11.21
CA ALA A 77 -22.93 5.40 -11.83
C ALA A 77 -24.04 6.11 -12.64
N SER A 78 -24.28 7.40 -12.39
CA SER A 78 -25.28 8.19 -13.11
C SER A 78 -24.80 8.72 -14.47
N PHE A 79 -23.52 8.55 -14.81
CA PHE A 79 -22.93 9.11 -16.02
C PHE A 79 -22.90 8.11 -17.17
N ASP A 80 -22.69 8.63 -18.38
CA ASP A 80 -22.54 7.83 -19.59
C ASP A 80 -21.35 6.86 -19.49
N LYS A 81 -21.58 5.61 -19.89
CA LYS A 81 -20.61 4.52 -19.70
C LYS A 81 -19.41 4.63 -20.63
N GLU A 82 -19.63 5.09 -21.85
CA GLU A 82 -18.57 5.25 -22.86
C GLU A 82 -17.63 6.37 -22.43
N ALA A 83 -18.20 7.53 -22.05
CA ALA A 83 -17.43 8.65 -21.51
C ALA A 83 -16.59 8.27 -20.28
N LEU A 84 -17.15 7.48 -19.34
CA LEU A 84 -16.40 6.97 -18.18
C LEU A 84 -15.24 6.07 -18.59
N ALA A 85 -15.47 5.15 -19.54
CA ALA A 85 -14.46 4.22 -20.00
C ALA A 85 -13.33 4.94 -20.74
N GLU A 86 -13.65 5.87 -21.64
CA GLU A 86 -12.70 6.67 -22.39
C GLU A 86 -11.86 7.56 -21.48
N ALA A 87 -12.49 8.30 -20.56
CA ALA A 87 -11.78 9.14 -19.62
C ALA A 87 -10.80 8.32 -18.75
N LYS A 88 -11.23 7.16 -18.25
CA LYS A 88 -10.37 6.25 -17.48
C LYS A 88 -9.21 5.72 -18.32
N ALA A 89 -9.44 5.35 -19.57
CA ALA A 89 -8.40 4.88 -20.47
C ALA A 89 -7.34 5.97 -20.74
N LEU A 90 -7.79 7.21 -20.99
CA LEU A 90 -6.89 8.35 -21.20
C LEU A 90 -6.05 8.68 -19.97
N VAL A 91 -6.64 8.65 -18.77
CA VAL A 91 -5.89 8.84 -17.51
C VAL A 91 -4.86 7.73 -17.31
N ASN A 92 -5.20 6.49 -17.65
CA ASN A 92 -4.29 5.35 -17.51
C ASN A 92 -3.06 5.44 -18.43
N ASN A 93 -3.11 6.22 -19.52
CA ASN A 93 -1.97 6.39 -20.42
C ASN A 93 -0.74 7.01 -19.73
N THR A 94 -0.94 7.80 -18.67
CA THR A 94 0.13 8.45 -17.91
C THR A 94 0.12 8.07 -16.43
N GLY A 95 -1.03 7.65 -15.90
CA GLY A 95 -1.22 7.33 -14.49
C GLY A 95 -0.87 5.90 -14.08
N LEU A 96 -0.51 5.02 -15.03
CA LEU A 96 -0.12 3.64 -14.73
C LEU A 96 1.32 3.36 -15.14
N PRO A 97 2.06 2.59 -14.33
CA PRO A 97 3.37 2.12 -14.72
C PRO A 97 3.28 1.07 -15.83
N PRO A 98 4.33 0.92 -16.66
CA PRO A 98 4.42 -0.17 -17.63
C PRO A 98 4.27 -1.54 -16.96
N VAL A 99 3.53 -2.45 -17.62
CA VAL A 99 3.35 -3.83 -17.13
C VAL A 99 4.69 -4.56 -16.98
N ALA A 100 5.67 -4.25 -17.83
CA ALA A 100 7.00 -4.83 -17.77
C ALA A 100 7.69 -4.55 -16.42
N ASP A 101 7.52 -3.34 -15.87
CA ASP A 101 8.12 -2.95 -14.59
C ASP A 101 7.46 -3.68 -13.42
N LEU A 102 6.12 -3.79 -13.45
CA LEU A 102 5.37 -4.59 -12.47
C LEU A 102 5.82 -6.06 -12.47
N LEU A 103 6.01 -6.64 -13.66
CA LEU A 103 6.50 -8.02 -13.80
C LEU A 103 7.96 -8.16 -13.33
N ALA A 104 8.80 -7.16 -13.55
CA ALA A 104 10.18 -7.16 -13.08
C ALA A 104 10.23 -7.15 -11.55
N SER A 105 9.48 -6.27 -10.89
CA SER A 105 9.39 -6.21 -9.42
C SER A 105 8.80 -7.49 -8.82
N ALA A 106 7.76 -8.07 -9.44
CA ALA A 106 7.22 -9.36 -9.00
C ALA A 106 8.27 -10.49 -9.06
N LYS A 107 9.12 -10.53 -10.09
CA LYS A 107 10.22 -11.52 -10.18
C LYS A 107 11.25 -11.33 -9.07
N VAL A 108 11.63 -10.08 -8.78
CA VAL A 108 12.57 -9.77 -7.70
C VAL A 108 11.96 -10.16 -6.35
N PHE A 109 10.67 -9.88 -6.11
CA PHE A 109 9.97 -10.35 -4.92
C PHE A 109 10.05 -11.87 -4.76
N VAL A 110 9.71 -12.65 -5.79
CA VAL A 110 9.76 -14.12 -5.75
C VAL A 110 11.18 -14.63 -5.47
N ALA A 111 12.20 -14.04 -6.10
CA ALA A 111 13.59 -14.38 -5.85
C ALA A 111 14.01 -14.06 -4.40
N ARG A 112 13.59 -12.91 -3.87
CA ARG A 112 13.85 -12.52 -2.47
C ARG A 112 13.10 -13.38 -1.46
N ALA A 113 11.86 -13.76 -1.74
CA ALA A 113 11.07 -14.63 -0.88
C ALA A 113 11.71 -16.02 -0.71
N SER A 114 12.42 -16.48 -1.75
CA SER A 114 13.14 -17.76 -1.73
C SER A 114 14.59 -17.64 -1.23
N ALA A 115 15.06 -16.43 -0.92
CA ALA A 115 16.43 -16.22 -0.48
C ALA A 115 16.66 -16.79 0.93
N PRO A 116 17.80 -17.45 1.21
CA PRO A 116 18.09 -17.98 2.54
C PRO A 116 18.00 -16.93 3.66
N THR A 117 18.38 -15.69 3.37
CA THR A 117 18.30 -14.58 4.34
C THR A 117 16.87 -14.20 4.71
N THR A 118 15.92 -14.34 3.79
CA THR A 118 14.49 -14.09 4.05
C THR A 118 13.88 -15.28 4.78
N LEU A 119 14.15 -16.49 4.30
CA LEU A 119 13.65 -17.73 4.91
C LEU A 119 14.09 -17.87 6.38
N ALA A 120 15.30 -17.44 6.71
CA ALA A 120 15.82 -17.44 8.08
C ALA A 120 15.04 -16.53 9.04
N LYS A 121 14.34 -15.49 8.54
CA LYS A 121 13.51 -14.60 9.36
C LYS A 121 12.12 -15.16 9.67
N LEU A 122 11.60 -16.04 8.81
CA LEU A 122 10.21 -16.51 8.92
C LEU A 122 9.89 -17.16 10.27
N PRO A 123 10.74 -18.02 10.87
CA PRO A 123 10.43 -18.60 12.18
C PRO A 123 10.26 -17.56 13.28
N ASP A 124 11.10 -16.51 13.30
CA ASP A 124 10.99 -15.40 14.25
C ASP A 124 9.69 -14.61 14.03
N LEU A 125 9.40 -14.21 12.80
CA LEU A 125 8.19 -13.47 12.46
C LEU A 125 6.92 -14.26 12.82
N PHE A 126 6.88 -15.57 12.53
CA PHE A 126 5.77 -16.42 12.92
C PHE A 126 5.66 -16.63 14.43
N ALA A 127 6.78 -16.72 15.14
CA ALA A 127 6.79 -16.80 16.60
C ALA A 127 6.27 -15.50 17.23
N ARG A 128 6.52 -14.36 16.60
CA ARG A 128 6.05 -13.03 17.03
C ARG A 128 4.58 -12.77 16.69
N GLY A 129 4.00 -13.53 15.75
CA GLY A 129 2.56 -13.51 15.49
C GLY A 129 2.17 -13.23 14.05
N LEU A 130 3.11 -13.15 13.11
CA LEU A 130 2.80 -13.02 11.68
C LEU A 130 1.84 -14.13 11.22
N GLY A 131 0.87 -13.78 10.41
CA GLY A 131 -0.18 -14.66 9.90
C GLY A 131 -1.26 -15.04 10.93
N ARG A 132 -1.30 -14.41 12.11
CA ARG A 132 -2.29 -14.69 13.17
C ARG A 132 -2.91 -13.41 13.70
N PRO A 133 -4.24 -13.34 13.89
CA PRO A 133 -4.87 -12.18 14.52
C PRO A 133 -4.25 -11.91 15.90
N GLY A 134 -3.76 -10.70 16.13
CA GLY A 134 -3.10 -10.31 17.38
C GLY A 134 -2.37 -8.97 17.26
N ASP A 135 -1.71 -8.57 18.34
CA ASP A 135 -0.98 -7.30 18.43
C ASP A 135 0.07 -7.13 17.32
N PHE A 136 0.75 -8.23 16.95
CA PHE A 136 1.73 -8.23 15.87
C PHE A 136 1.14 -7.75 14.54
N GLU A 137 0.00 -8.32 14.13
CA GLU A 137 -0.68 -7.93 12.89
C GLU A 137 -1.37 -6.56 12.99
N LEU A 138 -1.89 -6.22 14.17
CA LEU A 138 -2.57 -4.93 14.39
C LEU A 138 -1.60 -3.74 14.39
N ASN A 139 -0.33 -3.97 14.72
CA ASN A 139 0.72 -2.96 14.76
C ASN A 139 1.94 -3.42 13.96
N LEU A 140 1.71 -3.98 12.77
CA LEU A 140 2.72 -4.67 11.97
C LEU A 140 3.92 -3.78 11.65
N GLY A 141 3.71 -2.52 11.26
CA GLY A 141 4.82 -1.61 10.95
C GLY A 141 5.74 -1.39 12.15
N ARG A 142 5.14 -1.05 13.30
CA ARG A 142 5.84 -0.93 14.59
C ARG A 142 6.57 -2.22 14.96
N ASN A 143 5.91 -3.35 14.78
CA ASN A 143 6.40 -4.66 15.19
C ASN A 143 7.38 -5.28 14.19
N LEU A 144 7.62 -4.71 13.01
CA LEU A 144 8.68 -5.18 12.10
C LEU A 144 10.05 -4.56 12.41
N GLY A 145 10.06 -3.36 12.99
CA GLY A 145 11.26 -2.69 13.48
C GLY A 145 11.87 -3.36 14.71
N PRO A 146 13.07 -2.90 15.13
CA PRO A 146 13.65 -3.33 16.41
C PRO A 146 12.70 -2.96 17.55
N SER A 147 12.48 -3.91 18.47
CA SER A 147 11.76 -3.64 19.72
C SER A 147 12.49 -2.54 20.48
N SER A 148 11.86 -1.37 20.63
CA SER A 148 12.33 -0.33 21.55
C SER A 148 12.10 -0.72 23.00
#